data_AF-A0A318NTQ4-F1
#
_entry.id   AF-A0A318NTQ4-F1
#
_cell.length_a   1.000
_cell.length_b   1.000
_cell.length_c   1.000
_cell.angle_alpha   90.00
_cell.angle_beta   90.00
_cell.angle_gamma   90.00
#
_symmetry.space_group_name_H-M   'P 1'
#
loop_
_entity.id
_entity.type
_entity.pdbx_description
1 polymer ?
#
loop_
_entity_poly.entity_id
_entity_poly.type
_entity_poly.pdbx_seq_one_letter_code
_entity_poly.pdbx_strand_id
1 'polypeptide(L)'
;MAAVTGIRAAGGVAWRPTSDGVRVCVVHRPRYGDWTLPKGKLEPGEHALAAAVREVAEEADVRGVPQVRLPSVRYRSEGQDKLVDYWSMLAAASGGFQPDTEVDDIRWLAVDDAIRLVSYPHDAEVLAAFAALPSVTATVVLVRHAHAGKRATWSGPDVGRPLDAEGWAQATALAGLVALIRPARLVSASPRRCVQTLDPAAALLDLPIEVCGDLDEPQPGQQSDERILATAATLLELAGAGGQVAVCSQGKVLPGALERLTGRADEDFTTPKGGGWLLAFTADRLLAADRL
;
A
#
# COMPACT_ATOMS: atom_id res chain seq x y z
N MET A 1 21.26 4.43 2.98
CA MET A 1 20.98 3.66 1.75
C MET A 1 21.75 4.30 0.62
N ALA A 2 22.59 3.56 -0.10
CA ALA A 2 23.22 4.09 -1.30
C ALA A 2 22.11 4.53 -2.27
N ALA A 3 22.16 5.77 -2.74
CA ALA A 3 21.26 6.23 -3.78
C ALA A 3 21.39 5.26 -4.97
N VAL A 4 20.29 4.62 -5.35
CA VAL A 4 20.28 3.82 -6.57
C VAL A 4 20.54 4.81 -7.71
N THR A 5 21.76 4.78 -8.26
CA THR A 5 22.10 5.50 -9.49
C THR A 5 21.37 4.82 -10.62
N GLY A 6 20.15 5.29 -10.94
CA GLY A 6 19.31 4.65 -11.94
C GLY A 6 17.90 5.23 -12.00
N ILE A 7 17.16 4.85 -13.04
CA ILE A 7 15.77 5.24 -13.25
C ILE A 7 14.89 4.44 -12.28
N ARG A 8 14.08 5.15 -11.48
CA ARG A 8 13.02 4.54 -10.68
C ARG A 8 11.69 4.64 -11.42
N ALA A 9 10.97 3.53 -11.46
CA ALA A 9 9.67 3.42 -12.08
C ALA A 9 8.75 2.55 -11.23
N ALA A 10 7.45 2.64 -11.48
CA ALA A 10 6.46 1.81 -10.83
C ALA A 10 5.29 1.52 -11.76
N GLY A 11 4.59 0.42 -11.50
CA GLY A 11 3.42 0.01 -12.28
C GLY A 11 2.57 -1.03 -11.59
N GLY A 12 1.65 -1.64 -12.33
CA GLY A 12 0.71 -2.57 -11.74
C GLY A 12 0.24 -3.68 -12.67
N VAL A 13 -0.08 -4.83 -12.07
CA VAL A 13 -0.95 -5.83 -12.68
C VAL A 13 -2.37 -5.45 -12.29
N ALA A 14 -3.03 -4.66 -13.14
CA ALA A 14 -4.43 -4.33 -12.98
C ALA A 14 -5.28 -5.55 -13.36
N TRP A 15 -6.17 -5.97 -12.47
CA TRP A 15 -6.98 -7.18 -12.66
C TRP A 15 -8.44 -6.97 -12.28
N ARG A 16 -9.33 -7.77 -12.86
CA ARG A 16 -10.75 -7.82 -12.51
C ARG A 16 -11.26 -9.26 -12.45
N PRO A 17 -12.17 -9.60 -11.53
CA PRO A 17 -12.83 -10.89 -11.53
C PRO A 17 -13.77 -11.04 -12.73
N THR A 18 -13.89 -12.26 -13.23
CA THR A 18 -14.85 -12.67 -14.26
C THR A 18 -15.50 -13.99 -13.85
N SER A 19 -16.54 -14.43 -14.57
CA SER A 19 -17.22 -15.71 -14.28
C SER A 19 -16.32 -16.94 -14.41
N ASP A 20 -15.24 -16.83 -15.18
CA ASP A 20 -14.29 -17.88 -15.52
C ASP A 20 -12.91 -17.69 -14.85
N GLY A 21 -12.77 -16.75 -13.90
CA GLY A 21 -11.53 -16.49 -13.19
C GLY A 21 -11.20 -15.01 -13.06
N VAL A 22 -10.01 -14.61 -13.49
CA VAL A 22 -9.57 -13.21 -13.50
C VAL A 22 -9.05 -12.82 -14.87
N ARG A 23 -9.22 -11.53 -15.20
CA ARG A 23 -8.59 -10.92 -16.37
C ARG A 23 -7.60 -9.86 -15.92
N VAL A 24 -6.43 -9.83 -16.54
CA VAL A 24 -5.38 -8.84 -16.32
C VAL A 24 -5.28 -7.89 -17.50
N CYS A 25 -4.93 -6.64 -17.24
CA CYS A 25 -4.75 -5.61 -18.27
C CYS A 25 -3.29 -5.53 -18.71
N VAL A 26 -3.08 -5.54 -20.02
CA VAL A 26 -1.80 -5.25 -20.68
C VAL A 26 -1.99 -4.14 -21.71
N VAL A 27 -0.93 -3.36 -21.94
CA VAL A 27 -0.95 -2.19 -22.82
C VAL A 27 -0.01 -2.41 -24.01
N HIS A 28 -0.39 -1.93 -25.19
CA HIS A 28 0.44 -1.91 -26.38
C HIS A 28 1.06 -0.53 -26.59
N ARG A 29 2.35 -0.48 -26.89
CA ARG A 29 3.06 0.79 -27.13
C ARG A 29 3.50 0.89 -28.58
N PRO A 30 2.89 1.75 -29.41
CA PRO A 30 3.13 1.80 -30.85
C PRO A 30 4.57 2.20 -31.19
N ARG A 31 5.22 3.00 -30.33
CA ARG A 31 6.62 3.39 -30.49
C ARG A 31 7.58 2.21 -30.59
N TYR A 32 7.28 1.11 -29.90
CA TYR A 32 8.14 -0.08 -29.82
C TYR A 32 7.50 -1.30 -30.49
N GLY A 33 6.19 -1.29 -30.73
CA GLY A 33 5.43 -2.44 -31.22
C GLY A 33 5.39 -3.57 -30.19
N ASP A 34 5.37 -3.24 -28.90
CA ASP A 34 5.44 -4.20 -27.80
C ASP A 34 4.18 -4.20 -26.93
N TRP A 35 3.97 -5.32 -26.22
CA TRP A 35 2.95 -5.49 -25.20
C TRP A 35 3.62 -5.60 -23.83
N THR A 36 3.21 -4.76 -22.89
CA THR A 36 3.82 -4.69 -21.56
C THR A 36 2.79 -4.50 -20.46
N LEU A 37 3.22 -4.62 -19.21
CA LEU A 37 2.44 -4.12 -18.07
C LEU A 37 2.49 -2.58 -18.03
N PRO A 38 1.41 -1.92 -17.58
CA PRO A 38 1.41 -0.47 -17.41
C PRO A 38 2.36 -0.03 -16.29
N LYS A 39 3.21 0.97 -16.58
CA LYS A 39 4.31 1.44 -15.73
C LYS A 39 5.03 2.64 -16.34
N GLY A 40 5.38 3.60 -15.49
CA GLY A 40 6.23 4.73 -15.87
C GLY A 40 7.12 5.23 -14.75
N LYS A 41 7.80 6.36 -15.00
CA LYS A 41 8.88 6.88 -14.14
C LYS A 41 8.27 7.58 -12.93
N LEU A 42 8.94 7.47 -11.78
CA LEU A 42 8.55 8.27 -10.61
C LEU A 42 8.82 9.76 -10.89
N GLU A 43 7.88 10.60 -10.48
CA GLU A 43 8.07 12.04 -10.42
C GLU A 43 8.96 12.44 -9.21
N PRO A 44 9.58 13.64 -9.21
CA PRO A 44 10.39 14.09 -8.09
C PRO A 44 9.62 14.12 -6.76
N GLY A 45 10.04 13.28 -5.81
CA GLY A 45 9.42 13.17 -4.48
C GLY A 45 8.16 12.29 -4.45
N GLU A 46 7.77 11.69 -5.57
CA GLU A 46 6.62 10.80 -5.64
C GLU A 46 6.92 9.45 -4.98
N HIS A 47 5.93 8.93 -4.23
CA HIS A 47 6.02 7.59 -3.67
C HIS A 47 5.75 6.54 -4.74
N ALA A 48 6.51 5.44 -4.75
CA ALA A 48 6.42 4.40 -5.80
C ALA A 48 5.00 3.82 -5.95
N LEU A 49 4.27 3.63 -4.84
CA LEU A 49 2.87 3.19 -4.89
C LEU A 49 1.95 4.21 -5.58
N ALA A 50 2.18 5.51 -5.36
CA ALA A 50 1.40 6.57 -5.99
C ALA A 50 1.68 6.61 -7.50
N ALA A 51 2.96 6.53 -7.88
CA ALA A 51 3.37 6.40 -9.27
C ALA A 51 2.72 5.19 -9.93
N ALA A 52 2.74 4.02 -9.29
CA ALA A 52 2.12 2.81 -9.82
C ALA A 52 0.62 3.01 -10.14
N VAL A 53 -0.14 3.64 -9.23
CA VAL A 53 -1.57 3.89 -9.42
C VAL A 53 -1.81 4.93 -10.51
N ARG A 54 -1.01 6.00 -10.53
CA ARG A 54 -1.08 7.04 -11.57
C ARG A 54 -0.83 6.46 -12.95
N GLU A 55 0.27 5.71 -13.12
CA GLU A 55 0.66 5.11 -14.40
C GLU A 55 -0.36 4.09 -14.90
N VAL A 56 -0.93 3.27 -14.01
CA VAL A 56 -2.03 2.35 -14.37
C VAL A 56 -3.29 3.13 -14.81
N ALA A 57 -3.56 4.27 -14.21
CA ALA A 57 -4.67 5.13 -14.61
C ALA A 57 -4.40 5.85 -15.94
N GLU A 58 -3.18 6.33 -16.17
CA GLU A 58 -2.78 7.06 -17.38
C GLU A 58 -2.68 6.13 -18.59
N GLU A 59 -1.93 5.03 -18.48
CA GLU A 59 -1.65 4.14 -19.62
C GLU A 59 -2.81 3.18 -19.94
N ALA A 60 -3.61 2.79 -18.95
CA ALA A 60 -4.66 1.78 -19.13
C ALA A 60 -6.10 2.28 -18.88
N ASP A 61 -6.27 3.53 -18.44
CA ASP A 61 -7.56 4.08 -17.98
C ASP A 61 -8.24 3.17 -16.94
N VAL A 62 -7.43 2.63 -16.03
CA VAL A 62 -7.89 1.76 -14.94
C VAL A 62 -7.66 2.45 -13.60
N ARG A 63 -8.75 2.63 -12.84
CA ARG A 63 -8.65 3.00 -11.43
C ARG A 63 -8.41 1.75 -10.60
N GLY A 64 -7.14 1.38 -10.49
CA GLY A 64 -6.67 0.25 -9.69
C GLY A 64 -6.59 0.57 -8.21
N VAL A 65 -7.03 -0.37 -7.37
CA VAL A 65 -6.85 -0.35 -5.91
C VAL A 65 -5.72 -1.30 -5.54
N PRO A 66 -4.56 -0.82 -5.09
CA PRO A 66 -3.42 -1.67 -4.76
C PRO A 66 -3.71 -2.65 -3.63
N GLN A 67 -3.15 -3.85 -3.76
CA GLN A 67 -3.33 -4.94 -2.80
C GLN A 67 -2.01 -5.46 -2.22
N VAL A 68 -1.14 -5.99 -3.08
CA VAL A 68 0.11 -6.68 -2.69
C VAL A 68 1.23 -6.19 -3.60
N ARG A 69 2.42 -5.94 -3.06
CA ARG A 69 3.59 -5.69 -3.91
C ARG A 69 4.05 -6.98 -4.58
N LEU A 70 4.29 -6.89 -5.88
CA LEU A 70 4.83 -7.96 -6.72
C LEU A 70 6.36 -7.82 -6.83
N PRO A 71 7.07 -8.86 -7.29
CA PRO A 71 8.52 -8.78 -7.48
C PRO A 71 8.92 -7.57 -8.34
N SER A 72 9.92 -6.83 -7.88
CA SER A 72 10.50 -5.73 -8.65
C SER A 72 11.39 -6.26 -9.78
N VAL A 73 11.40 -5.56 -10.91
CA VAL A 73 12.23 -5.91 -12.07
C VAL A 73 13.39 -4.93 -12.21
N ARG A 74 14.59 -5.46 -12.50
CA ARG A 74 15.79 -4.67 -12.82
C ARG A 74 16.30 -4.97 -14.22
N TYR A 75 16.45 -3.94 -15.04
CA TYR A 75 17.00 -4.07 -16.39
C TYR A 75 17.65 -2.76 -16.83
N ARG A 76 18.43 -2.79 -17.92
CA ARG A 76 19.00 -1.57 -18.50
C ARG A 76 18.08 -0.97 -19.54
N SER A 77 17.86 0.34 -19.43
CA SER A 77 17.06 1.13 -20.36
C SER A 77 17.80 2.45 -20.62
N GLU A 78 17.97 2.83 -21.89
CA GLU A 78 18.65 4.09 -22.26
C GLU A 78 20.08 4.21 -21.68
N GLY A 79 20.78 3.08 -21.51
CA GLY A 79 22.11 3.03 -20.92
C GLY A 79 22.16 3.20 -19.39
N GLN A 80 21.01 3.31 -18.73
CA GLN A 80 20.88 3.44 -17.28
C GLN A 80 20.24 2.19 -16.67
N ASP A 81 20.62 1.85 -15.44
CA ASP A 81 19.94 0.81 -14.69
C ASP A 81 18.55 1.31 -14.30
N LYS A 82 17.51 0.54 -14.59
CA LYS A 82 16.11 0.84 -14.27
C LYS A 82 15.57 -0.20 -13.30
N LEU A 83 14.92 0.28 -12.23
CA LEU A 83 14.21 -0.53 -11.24
C LEU A 83 12.72 -0.18 -11.31
N VAL A 84 11.89 -1.20 -11.57
CA VAL A 84 10.43 -1.07 -11.61
C VAL A 84 9.82 -1.83 -10.44
N ASP A 85 9.03 -1.14 -9.63
CA ASP A 85 8.23 -1.73 -8.55
C ASP A 85 6.79 -1.98 -9.02
N TYR A 86 6.27 -3.18 -8.81
CA TYR A 86 4.93 -3.57 -9.27
C TYR A 86 3.98 -3.87 -8.11
N TRP A 87 2.69 -3.62 -8.30
CA TRP A 87 1.63 -4.03 -7.38
C TRP A 87 0.50 -4.78 -8.09
N SER A 88 -0.10 -5.75 -7.41
CA SER A 88 -1.42 -6.27 -7.78
C SER A 88 -2.47 -5.20 -7.50
N MET A 89 -3.34 -4.90 -8.46
CA MET A 89 -4.36 -3.85 -8.31
C MET A 89 -5.73 -4.34 -8.77
N LEU A 90 -6.70 -4.34 -7.86
CA LEU A 90 -8.10 -4.64 -8.21
C LEU A 90 -8.71 -3.44 -8.93
N ALA A 91 -9.20 -3.65 -10.15
CA ALA A 91 -9.86 -2.61 -10.94
C ALA A 91 -11.21 -2.23 -10.31
N ALA A 92 -11.29 -1.04 -9.69
CA ALA A 92 -12.53 -0.52 -9.13
C ALA A 92 -13.40 0.20 -10.17
N ALA A 93 -12.76 0.73 -11.22
CA ALA A 93 -13.44 1.21 -12.41
C ALA A 93 -12.49 1.05 -13.61
N SER A 94 -13.06 0.69 -14.75
CA SER A 94 -12.35 0.57 -16.02
C SER A 94 -13.32 0.88 -17.15
N GLY A 95 -12.84 1.48 -18.22
CA GLY A 95 -13.66 1.80 -19.40
C GLY A 95 -13.69 3.30 -19.62
N GLY A 96 -13.30 3.69 -20.83
CA GLY A 96 -12.98 5.08 -21.15
C GLY A 96 -11.65 5.25 -21.89
N PHE A 97 -10.82 4.19 -21.97
CA PHE A 97 -9.52 4.19 -22.64
C PHE A 97 -9.56 4.96 -23.96
N GLN A 98 -8.71 5.99 -24.03
CA GLN A 98 -8.48 6.79 -25.22
C GLN A 98 -7.06 6.51 -25.70
N PRO A 99 -6.89 5.91 -26.89
CA PRO A 99 -5.58 5.75 -27.51
C PRO A 99 -4.84 7.09 -27.58
N ASP A 100 -3.56 7.07 -27.25
CA ASP A 100 -2.65 8.20 -27.43
C ASP A 100 -1.34 7.78 -28.11
N THR A 101 -0.32 8.64 -28.04
CA THR A 101 0.98 8.37 -28.67
C THR A 101 1.85 7.37 -27.91
N GLU A 102 1.56 7.14 -26.62
CA GLU A 102 2.29 6.24 -25.74
C GLU A 102 1.64 4.86 -25.68
N VAL A 103 0.31 4.80 -25.58
CA VAL A 103 -0.48 3.57 -25.59
C VAL A 103 -1.65 3.69 -26.57
N ASP A 104 -1.72 2.79 -27.55
CA ASP A 104 -2.76 2.80 -28.58
C ASP A 104 -3.77 1.64 -28.47
N ASP A 105 -3.47 0.59 -27.70
CA ASP A 105 -4.37 -0.54 -27.46
C ASP A 105 -4.20 -1.10 -26.03
N ILE A 106 -5.29 -1.59 -25.45
CA ILE A 106 -5.30 -2.29 -24.16
C ILE A 106 -6.07 -3.60 -24.28
N ARG A 107 -5.61 -4.64 -23.58
CA ARG A 107 -6.28 -5.94 -23.59
C ARG A 107 -6.48 -6.48 -22.19
N TRP A 108 -7.69 -6.98 -21.96
CA TRP A 108 -8.06 -7.74 -20.77
C TRP A 108 -8.01 -9.23 -21.10
N LEU A 109 -7.00 -9.93 -20.57
CA LEU A 109 -6.69 -11.31 -20.96
C LEU A 109 -6.71 -12.24 -19.76
N ALA A 110 -6.91 -13.54 -20.00
CA ALA A 110 -6.59 -14.53 -18.97
C ALA A 110 -5.09 -14.46 -18.68
N VAL A 111 -4.67 -14.78 -17.46
CA VAL A 111 -3.27 -14.59 -17.03
C VAL A 111 -2.30 -15.35 -17.94
N ASP A 112 -2.62 -16.59 -18.30
CA ASP A 112 -1.81 -17.41 -19.21
C ASP A 112 -1.69 -16.80 -20.61
N ASP A 113 -2.74 -16.16 -21.12
CA ASP A 113 -2.71 -15.46 -22.41
C ASP A 113 -1.87 -14.20 -22.34
N ALA A 114 -1.96 -13.45 -21.24
CA ALA A 114 -1.14 -12.26 -21.01
C ALA A 114 0.35 -12.64 -20.93
N ILE A 115 0.70 -13.71 -20.21
CA ILE A 115 2.07 -14.25 -20.14
C ILE A 115 2.62 -14.59 -21.52
N ARG A 116 1.79 -15.17 -22.40
CA ARG A 116 2.17 -15.48 -23.79
C ARG A 116 2.28 -14.25 -24.69
N LEU A 117 1.54 -13.19 -24.38
CA LEU A 117 1.46 -11.99 -25.22
C LEU A 117 2.56 -10.96 -24.91
N VAL A 118 2.89 -10.75 -23.64
CA VAL A 118 3.85 -9.71 -23.26
C VAL A 118 5.21 -9.95 -23.90
N SER A 119 5.82 -8.88 -24.40
CA SER A 119 7.02 -8.97 -25.24
C SER A 119 8.29 -9.22 -24.44
N TYR A 120 8.26 -8.99 -23.13
CA TYR A 120 9.43 -9.10 -22.27
C TYR A 120 9.29 -10.20 -21.22
N PRO A 121 10.32 -11.05 -21.04
CA PRO A 121 10.29 -12.12 -20.02
C PRO A 121 10.03 -11.61 -18.60
N HIS A 122 10.52 -10.43 -18.25
CA HIS A 122 10.32 -9.88 -16.93
C HIS A 122 8.88 -9.48 -16.63
N ASP A 123 8.10 -9.05 -17.63
CA ASP A 123 6.67 -8.79 -17.45
C ASP A 123 5.91 -10.11 -17.28
N ALA A 124 6.33 -11.17 -18.00
CA ALA A 124 5.79 -12.52 -17.83
C ALA A 124 6.09 -13.09 -16.43
N GLU A 125 7.27 -12.83 -15.87
CA GLU A 125 7.63 -13.20 -14.50
C GLU A 125 6.75 -12.50 -13.46
N VAL A 126 6.46 -11.20 -13.64
CA VAL A 126 5.54 -10.45 -12.76
C VAL A 126 4.11 -11.00 -12.85
N LEU A 127 3.64 -11.31 -14.06
CA LEU A 127 2.33 -11.95 -14.27
C LEU A 127 2.25 -13.34 -13.65
N ALA A 128 3.31 -14.15 -13.77
CA ALA A 128 3.38 -15.45 -13.12
C ALA A 128 3.40 -15.34 -11.59
N ALA A 129 4.10 -14.35 -11.04
CA ALA A 129 4.08 -14.06 -9.62
C ALA A 129 2.67 -13.64 -9.14
N PHE A 130 1.96 -12.82 -9.92
CA PHE A 130 0.55 -12.50 -9.67
C PHE A 130 -0.33 -13.76 -9.69
N ALA A 131 -0.16 -14.64 -10.69
CA ALA A 131 -0.93 -15.89 -10.80
C ALA A 131 -0.75 -16.82 -9.59
N ALA A 132 0.42 -16.79 -8.97
CA ALA A 132 0.76 -17.59 -7.81
C ALA A 132 0.25 -17.01 -6.48
N LEU A 133 -0.28 -15.78 -6.47
CA LEU A 133 -0.81 -15.18 -5.26
C LEU A 133 -2.08 -15.91 -4.80
N PRO A 134 -2.19 -16.22 -3.49
CA PRO A 134 -3.48 -16.51 -2.88
C PRO A 134 -4.45 -15.34 -3.06
N SER A 135 -5.75 -15.61 -3.06
CA SER A 135 -6.77 -14.55 -3.14
C SER A 135 -6.66 -13.61 -1.94
N VAL A 136 -6.39 -12.33 -2.22
CA VAL A 136 -6.37 -11.27 -1.22
C VAL A 136 -7.81 -10.92 -0.88
N THR A 137 -8.20 -11.11 0.38
CA THR A 137 -9.56 -10.85 0.87
C THR A 137 -9.67 -9.51 1.59
N ALA A 138 -8.55 -9.00 2.12
CA ALA A 138 -8.51 -7.71 2.79
C ALA A 138 -7.15 -7.03 2.66
N THR A 139 -7.16 -5.70 2.81
CA THR A 139 -5.94 -4.91 3.00
C THR A 139 -6.07 -3.97 4.19
N VAL A 140 -4.97 -3.82 4.92
CA VAL A 140 -4.88 -2.90 6.04
C VAL A 140 -3.73 -1.92 5.79
N VAL A 141 -4.03 -0.63 5.71
CA VAL A 141 -3.02 0.43 5.77
C VAL A 141 -2.72 0.72 7.22
N LEU A 142 -1.62 0.17 7.73
CA LEU A 142 -1.22 0.32 9.13
C LEU A 142 -0.18 1.42 9.28
N VAL A 143 -0.54 2.50 9.98
CA VAL A 143 0.31 3.70 10.09
C VAL A 143 0.69 3.96 11.54
N ARG A 144 1.93 4.36 11.77
CA ARG A 144 2.31 4.95 13.05
C ARG A 144 1.91 6.41 13.04
N HIS A 145 1.37 6.89 14.17
CA HIS A 145 1.07 8.31 14.32
C HIS A 145 2.25 9.20 13.90
N ALA A 146 1.92 10.36 13.34
CA ALA A 146 2.88 11.36 12.89
C ALA A 146 3.60 12.06 14.07
N HIS A 147 4.52 12.96 13.73
CA HIS A 147 5.28 13.71 14.72
C HIS A 147 4.37 14.57 15.63
N ALA A 148 4.70 14.65 16.92
CA ALA A 148 3.81 15.20 17.95
C ALA A 148 4.59 15.94 19.05
N GLY A 149 5.71 16.56 18.67
CA GLY A 149 6.64 17.17 19.60
C GLY A 149 7.28 16.19 20.59
N LYS A 150 7.84 16.75 21.68
CA LYS A 150 8.47 16.01 22.77
C LYS A 150 7.55 15.94 23.96
N ARG A 151 7.46 14.77 24.59
CA ARG A 151 6.68 14.55 25.82
C ARG A 151 7.14 15.47 26.97
N ALA A 152 8.45 15.71 27.07
CA ALA A 152 9.03 16.52 28.15
C ALA A 152 8.58 18.00 28.15
N THR A 153 8.16 18.52 27.00
CA THR A 153 7.73 19.93 26.86
C THR A 153 6.21 20.09 26.86
N TRP A 154 5.46 19.00 27.02
CA TRP A 154 3.99 19.00 27.06
C TRP A 154 3.50 19.02 28.51
N SER A 155 2.64 19.99 28.84
CA SER A 155 2.14 20.20 30.20
C SER A 155 0.87 19.42 30.54
N GLY A 156 0.19 18.84 29.55
CA GLY A 156 -1.04 18.07 29.73
C GLY A 156 -0.82 16.56 29.84
N PRO A 157 -1.90 15.76 29.96
CA PRO A 157 -1.83 14.31 29.82
C PRO A 157 -1.27 13.91 28.45
N ASP A 158 -0.36 12.92 28.39
CA ASP A 158 0.30 12.54 27.12
C ASP A 158 -0.70 12.00 26.07
N VAL A 159 -1.81 11.41 26.50
CA VAL A 159 -2.90 10.98 25.60
C VAL A 159 -3.52 12.16 24.83
N GLY A 160 -3.51 13.36 25.40
CA GLY A 160 -4.03 14.58 24.79
C GLY A 160 -3.02 15.35 23.94
N ARG A 161 -1.76 14.87 23.83
CA ARG A 161 -0.71 15.57 23.08
C ARG A 161 -1.00 15.55 21.58
N PRO A 162 -1.10 16.72 20.92
CA PRO A 162 -1.45 16.82 19.50
C PRO A 162 -0.25 16.59 18.57
N LEU A 163 -0.53 16.47 17.28
CA LEU A 163 0.48 16.64 16.24
C LEU A 163 1.08 18.06 16.28
N ASP A 164 2.35 18.17 15.89
CA ASP A 164 2.98 19.48 15.61
C ASP A 164 2.99 19.76 14.09
N ALA A 165 3.64 20.86 13.68
CA ALA A 165 3.65 21.29 12.28
C ALA A 165 4.26 20.22 11.35
N GLU A 166 5.34 19.56 11.78
CA GLU A 166 5.93 18.43 11.04
C GLU A 166 4.95 17.25 10.97
N GLY A 167 4.27 16.94 12.09
CA GLY A 167 3.25 15.91 12.15
C GLY A 167 2.09 16.12 11.18
N TRP A 168 1.61 17.37 11.06
CA TRP A 168 0.54 17.70 10.11
C TRP A 168 0.99 17.59 8.64
N ALA A 169 2.25 17.93 8.34
CA ALA A 169 2.81 17.72 7.01
C ALA A 169 2.90 16.22 6.67
N GLN A 170 3.36 15.41 7.63
CA GLN A 170 3.40 13.94 7.50
C GLN A 170 1.99 13.35 7.31
N ALA A 171 1.01 13.76 8.12
CA ALA A 171 -0.36 13.28 8.03
C ALA A 171 -1.00 13.62 6.67
N THR A 172 -0.76 14.82 6.14
CA THR A 172 -1.25 15.23 4.81
C THR A 172 -0.64 14.38 3.70
N ALA A 173 0.68 14.13 3.73
CA ALA A 173 1.34 13.29 2.74
C ALA A 173 0.83 11.83 2.79
N LEU A 174 0.69 11.29 4.01
CA LEU A 174 0.19 9.94 4.25
C LEU A 174 -1.26 9.77 3.80
N ALA A 175 -2.10 10.80 3.94
CA ALA A 175 -3.50 10.74 3.54
C ALA A 175 -3.68 10.46 2.04
N GLY A 176 -2.78 10.96 1.19
CA GLY A 176 -2.74 10.62 -0.23
C GLY A 176 -2.56 9.11 -0.44
N LEU A 177 -1.60 8.50 0.27
CA LEU A 177 -1.35 7.06 0.19
C LEU A 177 -2.50 6.21 0.76
N VAL A 178 -3.07 6.64 1.89
CA VAL A 178 -4.25 5.98 2.48
C VAL A 178 -5.42 5.97 1.50
N ALA A 179 -5.65 7.09 0.80
CA ALA A 179 -6.75 7.21 -0.15
C ALA A 179 -6.60 6.27 -1.37
N LEU A 180 -5.37 5.94 -1.81
CA LEU A 180 -5.14 4.99 -2.90
C LEU A 180 -5.68 3.59 -2.60
N ILE A 181 -5.69 3.20 -1.33
CA ILE A 181 -6.20 1.89 -0.89
C ILE A 181 -7.72 1.88 -0.76
N ARG A 182 -8.36 3.06 -0.83
CA ARG A 182 -9.83 3.25 -0.76
C ARG A 182 -10.45 2.52 0.45
N PRO A 183 -9.96 2.75 1.67
CA PRO A 183 -10.50 2.08 2.85
C PRO A 183 -11.97 2.45 3.03
N ALA A 184 -12.78 1.49 3.46
CA ALA A 184 -14.17 1.72 3.85
C ALA A 184 -14.29 2.19 5.31
N ARG A 185 -13.24 2.00 6.11
CA ARG A 185 -13.19 2.33 7.54
C ARG A 185 -11.84 2.92 7.92
N LEU A 186 -11.86 3.86 8.85
CA LEU A 186 -10.67 4.43 9.48
C LEU A 186 -10.72 4.11 10.97
N VAL A 187 -9.71 3.42 11.49
CA VAL A 187 -9.63 3.00 12.89
C VAL A 187 -8.36 3.59 13.50
N SER A 188 -8.44 4.11 14.73
CA SER A 188 -7.30 4.73 15.38
C SER A 188 -7.17 4.33 16.84
N ALA A 189 -5.93 4.23 17.31
CA ALA A 189 -5.62 4.24 18.72
C ALA A 189 -6.16 5.52 19.39
N SER A 190 -6.46 5.45 20.69
CA SER A 190 -7.11 6.51 21.45
C SER A 190 -6.31 7.82 21.60
N PRO A 191 -4.96 7.86 21.61
CA PRO A 191 -4.25 9.13 21.77
C PRO A 191 -4.56 10.12 20.65
N ARG A 192 -4.73 11.40 21.01
CA ARG A 192 -5.11 12.48 20.09
C ARG A 192 -4.25 12.52 18.83
N ARG A 193 -2.93 12.37 18.96
CA ARG A 193 -2.00 12.33 17.82
C ARG A 193 -2.30 11.20 16.81
N CYS A 194 -2.81 10.06 17.27
CA CYS A 194 -3.17 8.94 16.40
C CYS A 194 -4.42 9.30 15.59
N VAL A 195 -5.46 9.80 16.26
CA VAL A 195 -6.68 10.30 15.59
C VAL A 195 -6.33 11.40 14.58
N GLN A 196 -5.56 12.40 15.01
CA GLN A 196 -5.13 13.51 14.15
C GLN A 196 -4.25 13.09 12.97
N THR A 197 -3.56 11.94 13.04
CA THR A 197 -2.80 11.43 11.89
C THR A 197 -3.73 10.99 10.76
N LEU A 198 -4.95 10.54 11.09
CA LEU A 198 -5.95 10.14 10.10
C LEU A 198 -6.90 11.27 9.69
N ASP A 199 -6.94 12.41 10.41
CA ASP A 199 -7.84 13.53 10.10
C ASP A 199 -7.80 13.95 8.61
N PRO A 200 -6.62 14.12 7.95
CA PRO A 200 -6.60 14.50 6.54
C PRO A 200 -7.17 13.40 5.62
N ALA A 201 -6.96 12.12 5.94
CA ALA A 201 -7.54 11.01 5.19
C ALA A 201 -9.06 10.91 5.39
N ALA A 202 -9.53 11.12 6.62
CA ALA A 202 -10.95 11.19 6.95
C ALA A 202 -11.67 12.29 6.15
N ALA A 203 -11.06 13.47 6.05
CA ALA A 203 -11.61 14.57 5.26
C ALA A 203 -11.62 14.27 3.75
N LEU A 204 -10.57 13.64 3.21
CA LEU A 204 -10.50 13.29 1.79
C LEU A 204 -11.51 12.20 1.39
N LEU A 205 -11.77 11.26 2.29
CA LEU A 205 -12.61 10.09 2.02
C LEU A 205 -14.06 10.26 2.51
N ASP A 206 -14.35 11.34 3.25
CA ASP A 206 -15.63 11.58 3.93
C ASP A 206 -16.02 10.40 4.85
N LEU A 207 -15.05 9.98 5.68
CA LEU A 207 -15.21 8.83 6.60
C LEU A 207 -14.99 9.25 8.06
N PRO A 208 -15.78 8.73 9.01
CA PRO A 208 -15.50 8.91 10.42
C PRO A 208 -14.27 8.09 10.85
N ILE A 209 -13.63 8.53 11.94
CA ILE A 209 -12.55 7.77 12.59
C ILE A 209 -13.13 7.04 13.80
N GLU A 210 -13.05 5.71 13.78
CA GLU A 210 -13.42 4.83 14.88
C GLU A 210 -12.25 4.70 15.86
N VAL A 211 -12.49 4.93 17.16
CA VAL A 211 -11.44 4.78 18.18
C VAL A 211 -11.46 3.35 18.73
N CYS A 212 -10.32 2.67 18.69
CA CYS A 212 -10.13 1.32 19.22
C CYS A 212 -9.02 1.32 20.26
N GLY A 213 -9.39 1.09 21.52
CA GLY A 213 -8.47 1.06 22.65
C GLY A 213 -7.43 -0.05 22.57
N ASP A 214 -7.66 -1.13 21.81
CA ASP A 214 -6.72 -2.26 21.65
C ASP A 214 -5.49 -1.95 20.78
N LEU A 215 -5.51 -0.79 20.13
CA LEU A 215 -4.39 -0.25 19.36
C LEU A 215 -3.45 0.66 20.18
N ASP A 216 -3.78 0.91 21.45
CA ASP A 216 -2.98 1.77 22.34
C ASP A 216 -1.70 1.08 22.83
N GLU A 217 -0.67 1.89 23.11
CA GLU A 217 0.52 1.43 23.84
C GLU A 217 0.22 1.07 25.30
N PRO A 218 1.06 0.22 25.92
CA PRO A 218 0.96 -0.07 27.35
C PRO A 218 1.11 1.20 28.20
N GLN A 219 0.19 1.35 29.15
CA GLN A 219 0.29 2.31 30.25
C GLN A 219 1.29 1.82 31.31
N PRO A 220 1.81 2.70 32.18
CA PRO A 220 2.70 2.29 33.26
C PRO A 220 2.08 1.16 34.11
N GLY A 221 2.80 0.04 34.23
CA GLY A 221 2.35 -1.15 34.95
C GLY A 221 1.62 -2.20 34.11
N GLN A 222 1.27 -1.90 32.85
CA GLN A 222 0.73 -2.89 31.92
C GLN A 222 1.84 -3.66 31.19
N GLN A 223 1.57 -4.91 30.84
CA GLN A 223 2.51 -5.75 30.09
C GLN A 223 2.49 -5.37 28.60
N SER A 224 3.66 -5.16 28.01
CA SER A 224 3.78 -4.85 26.58
C SER A 224 3.24 -5.97 25.70
N ASP A 225 3.45 -7.24 26.09
CA ASP A 225 3.03 -8.40 25.30
C ASP A 225 1.52 -8.52 25.16
N GLU A 226 0.75 -8.17 26.19
CA GLU A 226 -0.71 -8.16 26.14
C GLU A 226 -1.21 -7.13 25.11
N ARG A 227 -0.58 -5.95 25.08
CA ARG A 227 -0.94 -4.87 24.13
C ARG A 227 -0.54 -5.19 22.71
N ILE A 228 0.63 -5.80 22.53
CA ILE A 228 1.08 -6.32 21.24
C ILE A 228 0.10 -7.39 20.72
N LEU A 229 -0.31 -8.32 21.58
CA LEU A 229 -1.28 -9.36 21.22
C LEU A 229 -2.64 -8.76 20.84
N ALA A 230 -3.14 -7.80 21.62
CA ALA A 230 -4.40 -7.11 21.33
C ALA A 230 -4.35 -6.37 19.99
N THR A 231 -3.26 -5.66 19.69
CA THR A 231 -3.06 -5.00 18.40
C THR A 231 -3.04 -6.00 17.24
N ALA A 232 -2.31 -7.12 17.36
CA ALA A 232 -2.29 -8.15 16.33
C ALA A 232 -3.67 -8.80 16.12
N ALA A 233 -4.40 -9.11 17.20
CA ALA A 233 -5.75 -9.65 17.13
C ALA A 233 -6.73 -8.68 16.46
N THR A 234 -6.65 -7.39 16.79
CA THR A 234 -7.48 -6.34 16.17
C THR A 234 -7.23 -6.27 14.66
N LEU A 235 -5.97 -6.34 14.23
CA LEU A 235 -5.62 -6.32 12.80
C LEU A 235 -6.19 -7.55 12.05
N LEU A 236 -6.15 -8.73 12.67
CA LEU A 236 -6.75 -9.95 12.13
C LEU A 236 -8.28 -9.87 12.07
N GLU A 237 -8.92 -9.33 13.10
CA GLU A 237 -10.37 -9.15 13.13
C GLU A 237 -10.84 -8.20 12.02
N LEU A 238 -10.17 -7.05 11.89
CA LEU A 238 -10.44 -6.09 10.83
C LEU A 238 -10.23 -6.69 9.44
N ALA A 239 -9.17 -7.49 9.26
CA ALA A 239 -8.93 -8.20 8.00
C ALA A 239 -9.96 -9.32 7.74
N GLY A 240 -10.40 -10.02 8.79
CA GLY A 240 -11.38 -11.10 8.71
C GLY A 240 -12.78 -10.62 8.32
N ALA A 241 -13.10 -9.35 8.58
CA ALA A 241 -14.31 -8.70 8.06
C ALA A 241 -14.28 -8.46 6.54
N GLY A 242 -13.10 -8.56 5.91
CA GLY A 242 -12.90 -8.34 4.48
C GLY A 242 -12.80 -6.86 4.10
N GLY A 243 -12.31 -6.61 2.89
CA GLY A 243 -12.22 -5.26 2.32
C GLY A 243 -11.01 -4.46 2.79
N GLN A 244 -11.08 -3.13 2.65
CA GLN A 244 -9.95 -2.24 2.89
C GLN A 244 -10.19 -1.36 4.13
N VAL A 245 -9.19 -1.26 4.99
CA VAL A 245 -9.25 -0.45 6.23
C VAL A 245 -7.92 0.29 6.43
N ALA A 246 -7.96 1.49 7.00
CA ALA A 246 -6.77 2.18 7.47
C ALA A 246 -6.76 2.21 9.01
N VAL A 247 -5.61 1.92 9.59
CA VAL A 247 -5.41 1.77 11.02
C VAL A 247 -4.25 2.64 11.47
N CYS A 248 -4.47 3.54 12.43
CA CYS A 248 -3.39 4.28 13.08
C CYS A 248 -3.11 3.73 14.48
N SER A 249 -1.83 3.47 14.76
CA SER A 249 -1.36 3.02 16.08
C SER A 249 0.01 3.64 16.40
N GLN A 250 0.77 3.00 17.28
CA GLN A 250 1.87 3.59 18.01
C GLN A 250 3.14 2.70 18.00
N GLY A 251 4.29 3.32 18.22
CA GLY A 251 5.59 2.69 17.95
C GLY A 251 5.98 1.54 18.86
N LYS A 252 5.42 1.41 20.07
CA LYS A 252 5.77 0.29 20.98
C LYS A 252 4.99 -0.99 20.72
N VAL A 253 3.88 -0.93 19.99
CA VAL A 253 3.04 -2.12 19.71
C VAL A 253 3.19 -2.59 18.27
N LEU A 254 3.41 -1.68 17.32
CA LEU A 254 3.51 -2.00 15.90
C LEU A 254 4.56 -3.06 15.56
N PRO A 255 5.84 -2.95 16.00
CA PRO A 255 6.85 -3.93 15.61
C PRO A 255 6.54 -5.34 16.08
N GLY A 256 6.17 -5.49 17.36
CA GLY A 256 5.81 -6.79 17.93
C GLY A 256 4.52 -7.38 17.33
N ALA A 257 3.56 -6.53 16.94
CA ALA A 257 2.34 -7.00 16.29
C ALA A 257 2.64 -7.54 14.89
N LEU A 258 3.46 -6.81 14.11
CA LEU A 258 3.89 -7.26 12.77
C LEU A 258 4.76 -8.51 12.83
N GLU A 259 5.68 -8.60 13.80
CA GLU A 259 6.47 -9.81 14.05
C GLU A 259 5.59 -11.03 14.28
N ARG A 260 4.55 -10.90 15.12
CA ARG A 260 3.59 -11.98 15.40
C ARG A 260 2.76 -12.35 14.18
N LEU A 261 2.28 -11.37 13.42
CA LEU A 261 1.44 -11.62 12.24
C LEU A 261 2.23 -12.25 11.09
N THR A 262 3.49 -11.87 10.94
CA THR A 262 4.38 -12.41 9.88
C THR A 262 5.06 -13.71 10.28
N GLY A 263 5.22 -13.95 11.59
CA GLY A 263 6.04 -15.04 12.12
C GLY A 263 7.54 -14.84 11.90
N ARG A 264 8.00 -13.60 11.62
CA ARG A 264 9.38 -13.28 11.23
C ARG A 264 10.07 -12.43 12.29
N ALA A 265 10.72 -13.07 13.26
CA ALA A 265 11.46 -12.38 14.33
C ALA A 265 12.69 -11.60 13.84
N ASP A 266 13.27 -11.97 12.69
CA ASP A 266 14.51 -11.38 12.18
C ASP A 266 14.30 -10.17 11.25
N GLU A 267 13.04 -9.79 10.97
CA GLU A 267 12.71 -8.67 10.08
C GLU A 267 12.53 -7.36 10.86
N ASP A 268 13.07 -6.24 10.34
CA ASP A 268 12.97 -4.94 11.01
C ASP A 268 11.60 -4.28 10.78
N PHE A 269 10.68 -4.50 11.72
CA PHE A 269 9.37 -3.84 11.73
C PHE A 269 9.35 -2.46 12.41
N THR A 270 10.53 -1.89 12.72
CA THR A 270 10.59 -0.53 13.25
C THR A 270 9.92 0.44 12.30
N THR A 271 8.89 1.13 12.79
CA THR A 271 8.08 2.04 11.98
C THR A 271 8.38 3.47 12.41
N PRO A 272 8.95 4.35 11.55
CA PRO A 272 9.16 5.75 11.90
C PRO A 272 7.82 6.47 12.12
N LYS A 273 7.83 7.59 12.85
CA LYS A 273 6.60 8.41 12.99
C LYS A 273 6.17 8.89 11.61
N GLY A 274 4.88 8.81 11.31
CA GLY A 274 4.34 9.16 10.00
C GLY A 274 4.66 8.15 8.89
N GLY A 275 5.33 7.03 9.20
CA GLY A 275 5.49 5.90 8.28
C GLY A 275 4.43 4.83 8.51
N GLY A 276 4.37 3.84 7.61
CA GLY A 276 3.39 2.77 7.73
C GLY A 276 3.71 1.54 6.91
N TRP A 277 2.67 0.72 6.75
CA TRP A 277 2.70 -0.55 6.03
C TRP A 277 1.39 -0.74 5.28
N LEU A 278 1.46 -1.31 4.08
CA LEU A 278 0.35 -1.95 3.41
C LEU A 278 0.41 -3.45 3.76
N LEU A 279 -0.58 -3.92 4.49
CA LEU A 279 -0.73 -5.31 4.86
C LEU A 279 -1.78 -5.95 3.97
N ALA A 280 -1.46 -7.06 3.33
CA ALA A 280 -2.40 -7.83 2.54
C ALA A 280 -2.74 -9.13 3.26
N PHE A 281 -4.02 -9.45 3.32
CA PHE A 281 -4.51 -10.63 4.02
C PHE A 281 -5.22 -11.58 3.06
N THR A 282 -5.01 -12.87 3.32
CA THR A 282 -5.95 -13.93 2.95
C THR A 282 -6.99 -14.08 4.07
N ALA A 283 -8.02 -14.90 3.86
CA ALA A 283 -9.13 -15.02 4.82
C ALA A 283 -8.71 -15.31 6.27
N ASP A 284 -7.59 -16.01 6.49
CA ASP A 284 -7.15 -16.50 7.79
C ASP A 284 -5.78 -15.99 8.26
N ARG A 285 -4.99 -15.33 7.39
CA ARG A 285 -3.62 -14.90 7.73
C ARG A 285 -3.10 -13.75 6.88
N LEU A 286 -2.07 -13.09 7.41
CA LEU A 286 -1.28 -12.10 6.69
C LEU A 286 -0.49 -12.77 5.55
N LEU A 287 -0.65 -12.24 4.34
CA LEU A 287 0.04 -12.69 3.13
C LEU A 287 1.36 -11.92 2.93
N ALA A 288 1.29 -10.59 3.05
CA ALA A 288 2.43 -9.72 2.79
C ALA A 288 2.34 -8.45 3.65
N ALA A 289 3.50 -7.88 3.99
CA ALA A 289 3.65 -6.60 4.65
C ALA A 289 4.67 -5.76 3.89
N ASP A 290 4.22 -4.66 3.29
CA ASP A 290 5.03 -3.76 2.48
C ASP A 290 5.11 -2.39 3.14
N ARG A 291 6.28 -1.79 3.22
CA ARG A 291 6.46 -0.48 3.86
C ARG A 291 5.89 0.67 2.99
N LEU A 292 5.25 1.64 3.66
CA LEU A 292 4.76 2.92 3.11
C LEU A 292 5.62 4.09 3.60
#